data_AF-A0A061P1R3-F1
#
_entry.id   AF-A0A061P1R3-F1
#
_cell.length_a   1.000
_cell.length_b   1.000
_cell.length_c   1.000
_cell.angle_alpha   90.00
_cell.angle_beta   90.00
_cell.angle_gamma   90.00
#
_symmetry.space_group_name_H-M   'P 1'
#
loop_
_entity.id
_entity.type
_entity.pdbx_description
1 polymer ?
#
loop_
_entity_poly.entity_id
_entity_poly.type
_entity_poly.pdbx_seq_one_letter_code
_entity_poly.pdbx_strand_id
1 'polypeptide(L)' 'MFVVEAGERSGTLITVDCALEQGKDVCALPGNVGVSTSVGTNRLIQQGAKMVLTVDDLIPS' A
#
# COMPACT_ATOMS: atom_id res chain seq x y z
N MET A 1 -0.10 11.15 -3.29
CA MET A 1 -0.33 9.75 -3.66
C MET A 1 0.96 8.98 -3.55
N PHE A 2 1.06 8.07 -2.58
CA PHE A 2 2.21 7.20 -2.40
C PHE A 2 1.83 5.79 -2.85
N VAL A 3 2.58 5.21 -3.79
CA VAL A 3 2.41 3.83 -4.23
C VAL A 3 3.45 2.98 -3.53
N VAL A 4 2.99 1.96 -2.81
CA VAL A 4 3.85 1.11 -1.99
C VAL A 4 3.89 -0.29 -2.57
N GLU A 5 5.10 -0.77 -2.88
CA GLU A 5 5.43 -2.19 -3.02
C GLU A 5 6.47 -2.49 -1.94
N ALA A 6 6.02 -3.04 -0.80
CA ALA A 6 6.90 -3.28 0.32
C ALA A 6 6.59 -4.61 0.99
N GLY A 7 7.63 -5.44 1.10
CA GLY A 7 7.63 -6.57 2.01
C GLY A 7 7.71 -6.17 3.47
N GLU A 8 7.28 -7.08 4.34
CA GLU A 8 7.07 -6.94 5.79
C GLU A 8 8.20 -6.23 6.58
N ARG A 9 9.41 -6.11 6.00
CA ARG A 9 10.60 -5.47 6.59
C ARG A 9 11.22 -4.34 5.75
N SER A 10 10.53 -3.78 4.76
CA SER A 10 11.05 -2.56 4.14
C SER A 10 10.82 -1.39 5.09
N GLY A 11 11.86 -0.60 5.39
CA GLY A 11 11.78 0.59 6.25
C GLY A 11 10.78 1.67 5.78
N THR A 12 10.12 1.44 4.65
CA THR A 12 9.02 2.23 4.09
C THR A 12 7.73 2.15 4.91
N LEU A 13 7.43 1.04 5.62
CA LEU A 13 6.12 0.84 6.26
C LEU A 13 5.79 1.88 7.34
N ILE A 14 6.79 2.35 8.09
CA ILE A 14 6.61 3.35 9.16
C ILE A 14 6.11 4.68 8.58
N THR A 15 6.63 5.10 7.42
CA THR A 15 6.22 6.34 6.77
C THR A 15 4.82 6.25 6.20
N VAL A 16 4.39 5.05 5.80
CA VAL A 16 3.07 4.82 5.20
C VAL A 16 1.97 4.79 6.26
N ASP A 17 2.21 4.14 7.41
CA ASP A 17 1.26 4.11 8.53
C ASP A 17 0.97 5.54 9.01
N CYS A 18 2.00 6.36 9.18
CA CYS A 18 1.87 7.77 9.51
C CYS A 18 1.12 8.59 8.43
N ALA A 19 1.27 8.23 7.15
CA ALA A 19 0.54 8.87 6.06
C ALA A 19 -0.95 8.51 6.06
N LEU A 20 -1.29 7.24 6.36
CA LEU A 20 -2.67 6.79 6.54
C LEU A 20 -3.33 7.51 7.74
N GLU A 21 -2.63 7.62 8.87
CA GLU A 21 -3.11 8.35 10.05
C GLU A 21 -3.35 9.84 9.78
N GLN A 22 -2.57 10.45 8.89
CA GLN A 22 -2.74 11.84 8.46
C GLN A 22 -3.80 12.02 7.36
N GLY A 23 -4.51 10.96 6.96
CA GLY A 23 -5.52 11.01 5.90
C GLY A 23 -4.95 11.28 4.51
N LYS A 24 -3.69 10.90 4.25
CA LYS A 24 -3.09 11.02 2.92
C LYS A 24 -3.52 9.87 2.02
N ASP A 25 -3.65 10.15 0.73
CA ASP A 25 -3.87 9.14 -0.31
C ASP A 25 -2.68 8.16 -0.39
N VAL A 26 -2.87 7.01 0.23
CA VAL A 26 -1.96 5.85 0.19
C VAL A 26 -2.57 4.80 -0.72
N CYS A 27 -1.75 4.29 -1.62
CA CYS A 27 -2.12 3.25 -2.56
C CYS A 27 -1.15 2.08 -2.43
N ALA A 28 -1.67 0.86 -2.52
CA ALA A 28 -0.90 -0.35 -2.36
C ALA A 28 -1.28 -1.37 -3.44
N LEU A 29 -0.26 -2.04 -3.97
CA LEU A 29 -0.47 -3.16 -4.89
C LEU A 29 -0.79 -4.43 -4.09
N PRO A 30 -1.89 -5.13 -4.40
CA PRO A 30 -2.17 -6.40 -3.76
C PRO A 30 -1.12 -7.42 -4.16
N GLY A 31 -0.71 -8.25 -3.20
CA GLY A 31 0.26 -9.32 -3.45
C GLY A 31 -0.21 -10.67 -2.92
N ASN A 32 0.50 -11.72 -3.30
CA ASN A 32 0.14 -13.09 -2.93
C ASN A 32 0.25 -13.28 -1.40
N VAL A 33 -0.83 -13.74 -0.76
CA VAL A 33 -0.91 -13.96 0.70
C VAL A 33 0.11 -14.98 1.22
N GLY A 34 0.62 -15.87 0.36
CA GLY A 34 1.67 -16.83 0.71
C GLY A 34 3.09 -16.26 0.66
N VAL A 35 3.26 -15.02 0.22
CA VAL A 35 4.56 -14.37 0.06
C VAL A 35 4.72 -13.34 1.18
N SER A 36 5.75 -13.51 2.01
CA SER A 36 6.03 -12.60 3.14
C SER A 36 6.26 -11.16 2.69
N THR A 37 6.75 -10.95 1.46
CA THR A 37 6.91 -9.60 0.91
C THR A 37 5.62 -8.93 0.45
N SER A 38 4.47 -9.60 0.53
CA SER A 38 3.15 -9.04 0.20
C SER A 38 2.29 -8.79 1.45
N VAL A 39 2.72 -9.27 2.62
CA VAL A 39 1.98 -9.11 3.88
C VAL A 39 1.83 -7.63 4.24
N GLY A 40 2.89 -6.83 4.05
CA GLY A 40 2.88 -5.39 4.33
C GLY A 40 1.86 -4.64 3.46
N THR A 41 1.93 -4.79 2.14
CA THR A 41 0.99 -4.18 1.20
C THR A 41 -0.45 -4.62 1.43
N ASN A 42 -0.69 -5.92 1.65
CA ASN A 42 -2.04 -6.42 1.92
C ASN A 42 -2.61 -5.85 3.23
N ARG A 43 -1.78 -5.67 4.25
CA ARG A 43 -2.19 -5.06 5.52
C ARG A 43 -2.51 -3.58 5.38
N LEU A 44 -1.74 -2.84 4.58
CA LEU A 44 -2.03 -1.44 4.25
C LEU A 44 -3.39 -1.30 3.57
N ILE A 45 -3.71 -2.19 2.63
CA ILE A 45 -5.02 -2.24 1.97
C ILE A 45 -6.14 -2.49 3.01
N GLN A 46 -5.93 -3.41 3.95
CA GLN A 46 -6.88 -3.67 5.05
C GLN A 46 -7.04 -2.46 5.99
N GLN A 47 -6.01 -1.62 6.15
CA GLN A 47 -6.03 -0.41 6.96
C GLN A 47 -6.66 0.80 6.24
N GLY A 48 -7.06 0.65 4.98
CA GLY A 48 -7.74 1.71 4.22
C GLY A 48 -6.92 2.34 3.10
N ALA A 49 -5.73 1.82 2.78
CA ALA A 49 -5.04 2.18 1.55
C ALA A 49 -5.87 1.73 0.34
N LYS A 50 -5.90 2.56 -0.72
CA LYS A 50 -6.55 2.22 -1.98
C LYS A 50 -5.79 1.08 -2.65
N MET A 51 -6.50 0.01 -3.00
CA MET A 51 -5.93 -1.08 -3.80
C MET A 51 -5.77 -0.63 -5.25
N VAL A 52 -4.57 -0.77 -5.80
CA VAL A 52 -4.26 -0.47 -7.20
C VAL A 52 -4.07 -1.77 -7.96
N LEU A 53 -4.76 -1.93 -9.09
CA LEU A 53 -4.60 -3.10 -9.98
C LEU A 53 -3.94 -2.74 -11.31
N THR A 54 -4.08 -1.49 -11.75
CA THR A 54 -3.56 -0.98 -13.03
C THR A 54 -3.14 0.47 -12.88
N VAL A 55 -2.37 1.00 -13.84
CA VAL A 55 -1.96 2.41 -13.87
C VAL A 55 -3.17 3.35 -13.93
N ASP A 56 -4.28 2.91 -14.52
CA ASP A 56 -5.51 3.68 -14.61
C ASP A 56 -6.08 4.02 -13.22
N ASP A 57 -5.90 3.14 -12.23
CA ASP A 57 -6.34 3.40 -10.86
C ASP A 57 -5.54 4.54 -10.18
N LEU A 58 -4.38 4.90 -10.74
CA LEU A 58 -3.55 6.00 -10.25
C LEU A 58 -3.90 7.35 -10.88
N ILE A 59 -4.58 7.36 -12.03
CA ILE A 59 -4.84 8.56 -12.82
C ILE A 59 -6.33 8.87 -12.69
N PRO A 60 -6.74 9.95 -12.01
CA PRO A 60 -8.12 10.38 -12.06
C PRO A 60 -8.47 10.79 -13.50
N SER A 61 -9.59 10.29 -14.01
CA SER A 61 -10.18 10.64 -15.29
C SER A 61 -10.58 12.11 -15.38
#